data_AF-A0A357F5H9-F1
#
_entry.id   AF-A0A357F5H9-F1
#
_cell.length_a   1.000
_cell.length_b   1.000
_cell.length_c   1.000
_cell.angle_alpha   90.00
_cell.angle_beta   90.00
_cell.angle_gamma   90.00
#
_symmetry.space_group_name_H-M   'P 1'
#
loop_
_entity.id
_entity.type
_entity.pdbx_description
1 polymer ?
#
loop_
_entity_poly.entity_id
_entity_poly.type
_entity_poly.pdbx_seq_one_letter_code
_entity_poly.pdbx_strand_id
1 'polypeptide(L)'
;MPRLFSIMELLNVFPHLNASLNGLGSILLISGFYFIQRGNIAYHRASMIAASSISALFLISYLSHHALRTYYFGLGPTKFTGEGLARPLYFTILFSHTVLA
;
A
#
# COMPACT_ATOMS: atom_id res chain seq x y z
N MET A 1 -18.94 -24.55 -7.11
CA MET A 1 -19.05 -23.36 -6.24
C MET A 1 -17.94 -23.16 -5.18
N PRO A 2 -17.13 -24.16 -4.72
CA PRO A 2 -16.14 -23.88 -3.67
C PRO A 2 -14.91 -23.06 -4.15
N ARG A 3 -14.48 -23.19 -5.41
CA ARG A 3 -13.33 -22.41 -5.94
C ARG A 3 -13.54 -20.89 -5.94
N LEU A 4 -14.74 -20.42 -6.27
CA LEU A 4 -15.03 -18.98 -6.34
C LEU A 4 -15.02 -18.34 -4.94
N PHE A 5 -15.51 -19.07 -3.93
CA PHE A 5 -15.46 -18.64 -2.54
C PHE A 5 -14.00 -18.49 -2.03
N SER A 6 -13.16 -19.50 -2.28
CA SER A 6 -11.73 -19.44 -1.90
C SER A 6 -10.95 -18.33 -2.59
N ILE A 7 -11.30 -17.99 -3.83
CA ILE A 7 -10.69 -16.88 -4.57
C ILE A 7 -11.10 -15.53 -3.99
N MET A 8 -12.38 -15.37 -3.63
CA MET A 8 -12.88 -14.12 -3.04
C MET A 8 -12.23 -13.86 -1.67
N GLU A 9 -12.05 -14.91 -0.87
CA GLU A 9 -11.27 -14.88 0.37
C GLU A 9 -9.83 -14.42 0.11
N LEU A 10 -9.16 -15.00 -0.90
CA LEU A 10 -7.80 -14.60 -1.27
C LEU A 10 -7.71 -13.11 -1.66
N LEU A 11 -8.68 -12.61 -2.44
CA LEU A 11 -8.74 -11.20 -2.87
C LEU A 11 -8.91 -10.23 -1.69
N ASN A 12 -9.64 -10.62 -0.64
CA ASN A 12 -9.85 -9.78 0.55
C ASN A 12 -8.60 -9.64 1.42
N VAL A 13 -7.64 -10.57 1.34
CA VAL A 13 -6.38 -10.49 2.09
C VAL A 13 -5.44 -9.42 1.51
N PHE A 14 -5.47 -9.18 0.19
CA PHE A 14 -4.57 -8.24 -0.46
C PHE A 14 -4.65 -6.80 0.09
N PRO A 15 -5.83 -6.19 0.31
CA PRO A 15 -5.92 -4.88 0.96
C PRO A 15 -5.23 -4.82 2.32
N HIS A 16 -5.41 -5.85 3.18
CA HIS A 16 -4.78 -5.90 4.50
C HIS A 16 -3.26 -6.07 4.40
N LEU A 17 -2.78 -6.91 3.47
CA LEU A 17 -1.36 -7.07 3.19
C LEU A 17 -0.73 -5.77 2.69
N ASN A 18 -1.38 -5.12 1.73
CA ASN A 18 -0.94 -3.84 1.15
C ASN A 18 -0.88 -2.72 2.20
N ALA A 19 -1.89 -2.63 3.07
CA ALA A 19 -1.90 -1.68 4.18
C ALA A 19 -0.76 -1.96 5.17
N SER A 20 -0.53 -3.24 5.50
CA SER A 20 0.55 -3.65 6.42
C SER A 20 1.94 -3.33 5.86
N LEU A 21 2.16 -3.59 4.56
CA LEU A 21 3.43 -3.27 3.88
C LEU A 21 3.69 -1.76 3.87
N ASN A 22 2.69 -0.93 3.56
CA ASN A 22 2.83 0.53 3.61
C ASN A 22 3.06 1.05 5.03
N GLY A 23 2.36 0.49 6.02
CA GLY A 23 2.56 0.81 7.43
C GLY A 23 4.01 0.51 7.86
N LEU A 24 4.52 -0.66 7.47
CA LEU A 24 5.89 -1.07 7.77
C LEU A 24 6.92 -0.18 7.05
N GLY A 25 6.68 0.15 5.77
CA GLY A 25 7.49 1.12 5.02
C GLY A 25 7.54 2.48 5.70
N SER A 26 6.40 2.98 6.20
CA SER A 26 6.32 4.24 6.95
C SER A 26 7.16 4.21 8.23
N ILE A 27 7.11 3.11 8.99
CA ILE A 27 7.92 2.90 10.20
C ILE A 27 9.42 2.92 9.85
N LEU A 28 9.82 2.27 8.76
CA LEU A 28 11.22 2.25 8.30
C LEU A 28 11.69 3.64 7.87
N LEU A 29 10.85 4.42 7.20
CA LEU A 29 11.17 5.81 6.82
C LEU A 29 11.32 6.71 8.05
N ILE A 30 10.40 6.62 9.01
CA ILE A 30 10.48 7.36 10.29
C ILE A 30 11.75 6.97 11.06
N SER A 31 12.06 5.68 11.12
CA SER A 31 13.29 5.17 11.76
C SER A 31 14.54 5.71 11.05
N GLY A 32 14.55 5.69 9.72
CA GLY A 32 15.63 6.25 8.91
C GLY A 32 15.82 7.76 9.11
N PHE A 33 14.73 8.51 9.25
CA PHE A 33 14.75 9.95 9.59
C PHE A 33 15.32 10.20 10.99
N TYR A 34 14.97 9.35 11.96
CA TYR A 34 15.54 9.40 13.30
C TYR A 34 17.05 9.12 13.30
N PHE A 35 17.51 8.13 12.54
CA PHE A 35 18.94 7.80 12.46
C PHE A 35 19.78 8.91 11.82
N ILE A 36 19.30 9.54 10.75
CA ILE A 36 20.04 10.63 10.09
C ILE A 36 20.12 11.88 10.97
N GLN A 37 19.07 12.20 11.73
CA GLN A 37 19.12 13.29 12.71
C GLN A 37 20.18 13.07 13.79
N ARG A 38 20.48 11.81 14.13
CA ARG A 38 21.55 11.46 15.09
C ARG A 38 22.93 11.28 14.44
N GLY A 39 23.07 11.62 13.15
CA GLY A 39 24.31 11.44 12.39
C GLY A 39 24.66 9.99 12.09
N ASN A 40 23.76 9.05 12.35
CA ASN A 40 24.04 7.63 12.19
C ASN A 40 23.71 7.14 10.77
N ILE A 41 24.66 7.41 9.87
CA ILE A 41 24.49 7.18 8.41
C ILE A 41 24.31 5.70 8.08
N ALA A 42 24.99 4.78 8.78
CA ALA A 42 24.91 3.35 8.51
C ALA A 42 23.49 2.81 8.71
N TYR A 43 22.86 3.12 9.84
CA TYR A 43 21.49 2.69 10.14
C TYR A 43 20.45 3.44 9.31
N HIS A 44 20.69 4.72 8.98
CA HIS A 44 19.87 5.44 8.00
C HIS A 44 19.85 4.70 6.66
N ARG A 45 21.02 4.38 6.09
CA ARG A 45 21.13 3.66 4.82
C ARG A 45 20.44 2.30 4.87
N ALA A 46 20.67 1.52 5.92
CA ALA A 46 20.01 0.23 6.10
C ALA A 46 18.47 0.39 6.12
N SER A 47 17.96 1.41 6.82
CA SER A 47 16.52 1.71 6.88
C SER A 47 15.96 2.13 5.52
N MET A 48 16.70 2.93 4.73
CA MET A 48 16.28 3.32 3.37
C MET A 48 16.22 2.11 2.44
N ILE A 49 17.22 1.23 2.44
CA ILE A 49 17.23 0.01 1.61
C ILE A 49 16.07 -0.92 1.99
N ALA A 50 15.82 -1.09 3.29
CA ALA A 50 14.69 -1.88 3.78
C ALA A 50 13.35 -1.24 3.35
N ALA A 51 13.19 0.07 3.49
CA ALA A 51 11.98 0.79 3.07
C ALA A 51 11.74 0.64 1.56
N SER A 52 12.77 0.79 0.74
CA SER A 52 12.68 0.60 -0.71
C SER A 52 12.30 -0.83 -1.08
N SER A 53 12.83 -1.83 -0.37
CA SER A 53 12.49 -3.24 -0.57
C SER A 53 11.03 -3.51 -0.23
N ILE A 54 10.55 -3.02 0.91
CA ILE A 54 9.14 -3.14 1.32
C ILE A 54 8.20 -2.42 0.35
N SER A 55 8.59 -1.25 -0.17
CA SER A 55 7.83 -0.53 -1.20
C SER A 55 7.73 -1.33 -2.50
N ALA A 56 8.84 -1.96 -2.95
CA ALA A 56 8.81 -2.84 -4.12
C ALA A 56 7.88 -4.05 -3.91
N LEU A 57 7.90 -4.67 -2.72
CA LEU A 57 6.96 -5.76 -2.38
C LEU A 57 5.51 -5.27 -2.38
N PHE A 58 5.24 -4.08 -1.83
CA PHE A 58 3.91 -3.48 -1.88
C PHE A 58 3.45 -3.27 -3.32
N LEU A 59 4.30 -2.72 -4.19
CA LEU A 59 3.95 -2.47 -5.57
C LEU A 59 3.61 -3.77 -6.32
N ILE A 60 4.41 -4.82 -6.14
CA ILE A 60 4.15 -6.14 -6.72
C ILE A 60 2.80 -6.70 -6.24
N SER A 61 2.54 -6.65 -4.93
CA SER A 61 1.27 -7.11 -4.33
C SER A 61 0.08 -6.29 -4.82
N TYR A 62 0.21 -4.96 -4.90
CA TYR A 62 -0.81 -4.04 -5.39
C TYR A 62 -1.17 -4.32 -6.85
N LEU A 63 -0.17 -4.41 -7.74
CA LEU A 63 -0.39 -4.69 -9.15
C LEU A 63 -0.97 -6.09 -9.36
N SER A 64 -0.54 -7.08 -8.58
CA SER A 64 -1.11 -8.45 -8.63
C SER A 64 -2.59 -8.45 -8.28
N HIS A 65 -2.96 -7.81 -7.17
CA HIS A 65 -4.36 -7.65 -6.77
C HIS A 65 -5.17 -6.87 -7.81
N HIS A 66 -4.60 -5.78 -8.34
CA HIS A 66 -5.27 -4.97 -9.36
C HIS A 66 -5.49 -5.76 -10.66
N ALA A 67 -4.49 -6.51 -11.13
CA ALA A 67 -4.60 -7.37 -12.31
C ALA A 67 -5.62 -8.50 -12.08
N LEU A 68 -5.56 -9.19 -10.95
CA LEU A 68 -6.55 -10.22 -10.59
C LEU A 68 -7.96 -9.64 -10.59
N ARG A 69 -8.19 -8.56 -9.84
CA ARG A 69 -9.50 -7.94 -9.71
C ARG A 69 -10.04 -7.42 -11.05
N THR A 70 -9.25 -6.63 -11.79
CA THR A 70 -9.69 -5.92 -13.00
C THR A 70 -9.68 -6.83 -14.23
N TYR A 71 -8.58 -7.54 -14.48
CA TYR A 71 -8.39 -8.31 -15.73
C TYR A 71 -8.98 -9.71 -15.65
N TYR A 72 -8.84 -10.41 -14.51
CA TYR A 72 -9.33 -11.79 -14.38
C TYR A 72 -10.79 -11.88 -13.92
N PHE A 73 -11.24 -10.97 -13.04
CA PHE A 73 -12.59 -11.01 -12.48
C PHE A 73 -13.54 -9.91 -12.99
N GLY A 74 -13.05 -8.96 -13.79
CA GLY A 74 -13.87 -7.86 -14.34
C GLY A 74 -14.49 -6.94 -13.28
N LEU A 75 -13.98 -7.01 -12.03
CA LEU A 75 -14.43 -6.18 -10.93
C LEU A 75 -13.77 -4.81 -11.10
N GLY A 76 -14.56 -3.81 -11.50
CA GLY A 76 -14.05 -2.44 -11.69
C GLY A 76 -13.47 -1.83 -10.41
N PRO A 77 -12.81 -0.67 -10.51
CA PRO A 77 -12.30 0.05 -9.34
C PRO A 77 -13.41 0.29 -8.32
N THR A 78 -13.09 0.08 -7.04
CA THR A 78 -14.01 0.39 -5.94
C THR A 78 -14.26 1.89 -5.89
N LYS A 79 -15.50 2.30 -6.19
CA LYS A 79 -15.90 3.71 -6.14
C LYS A 79 -16.15 4.11 -4.70
N PHE A 80 -15.58 5.24 -4.30
CA PHE A 80 -15.91 5.85 -3.02
C PHE A 80 -17.30 6.49 -3.11
N THR A 81 -18.23 6.06 -2.26
CA THR A 81 -19.64 6.50 -2.25
C THR A 81 -19.95 7.53 -1.15
N GLY A 82 -18.95 7.97 -0.37
CA GLY A 82 -19.15 8.97 0.67
C GLY A 82 -19.50 10.36 0.12
N GLU A 83 -20.33 11.09 0.86
CA GLU A 83 -20.82 12.43 0.51
C GLU A 83 -20.30 13.52 1.47
N GLY A 84 -20.58 14.80 1.15
CA GLY A 84 -20.19 15.94 1.97
C GLY A 84 -18.67 16.13 2.05
N LEU A 85 -18.16 16.52 3.24
CA LEU A 85 -16.73 16.75 3.49
C LEU A 85 -15.86 15.49 3.39
N ALA A 86 -16.44 14.30 3.51
CA ALA A 86 -15.68 13.04 3.44
C ALA A 86 -15.09 12.82 2.04
N ARG A 87 -15.79 13.23 0.99
CA ARG A 87 -15.37 13.05 -0.41
C ARG A 87 -14.11 13.84 -0.77
N PRO A 88 -14.03 15.17 -0.58
CA PRO A 88 -12.81 15.92 -0.89
C PRO A 88 -11.64 15.46 -0.02
N LEU A 89 -11.84 15.18 1.28
CA LEU A 89 -10.79 14.65 2.15
C LEU A 89 -10.23 13.32 1.63
N TYR A 90 -11.11 12.38 1.29
CA TYR A 90 -10.71 11.10 0.72
C TYR A 90 -9.87 11.27 -0.53
N PHE A 91 -10.32 12.08 -1.49
CA PHE A 91 -9.61 12.28 -2.75
C PHE A 91 -8.30 13.08 -2.59
N THR A 92 -8.23 14.04 -1.66
CA THR A 92 -6.98 14.74 -1.34
C THR A 92 -5.92 13.80 -0.79
N ILE A 93 -6.29 12.97 0.20
CA ILE A 93 -5.38 11.98 0.78
C ILE A 93 -4.97 10.97 -0.29
N LEU A 94 -5.94 10.41 -1.02
CA LEU A 94 -5.68 9.42 -2.07
C LEU A 94 -4.77 9.96 -3.17
N PHE A 95 -5.00 11.20 -3.62
CA PHE A 95 -4.18 11.84 -4.63
C PHE A 95 -2.75 12.06 -4.14
N SER A 96 -2.58 12.69 -2.97
CA SER A 96 -1.25 12.95 -2.41
C SER A 96 -0.46 11.65 -2.20
N HIS A 97 -1.11 10.62 -1.66
CA HIS A 97 -0.52 9.31 -1.49
C HIS A 97 -0.11 8.68 -2.82
N THR A 98 -0.97 8.71 -3.84
CA THR A 98 -0.68 8.10 -5.15
C THR A 98 0.48 8.78 -5.87
N VAL A 99 0.66 10.10 -5.70
CA VAL A 99 1.76 10.85 -6.33
C VAL A 99 3.08 10.65 -5.59
N LEU A 100 3.04 10.48 -4.26
CA LEU A 100 4.23 10.33 -3.42
C LEU A 100 4.73 8.88 -3.28
N ALA A 101 3.88 7.89 -3.61
CA ALA A 101 4.20 6.47 -3.55
C ALA A 101 4.92 5.99 -4.82
#